data_AF-A0A4R1KXK9-F1
#
_entry.id   AF-A0A4R1KXK9-F1
#
_cell.length_a   1.000
_cell.length_b   1.000
_cell.length_c   1.000
_cell.angle_alpha   90.00
_cell.angle_beta   90.00
_cell.angle_gamma   90.00
#
_symmetry.space_group_name_H-M   'P 1'
#
loop_
_entity.id
_entity.type
_entity.pdbx_description
1 polymer ?
#
loop_
_entity_poly.entity_id
_entity_poly.type
_entity_poly.pdbx_seq_one_letter_code
_entity_poly.pdbx_strand_id
1 'polypeptide(L)'
;MAKYFSYSTNDDDFFIFDTLEQAKQATLEKARDLYENFGYDGFLDDEQIGWIEDCFYGEVLGKIHIPKRQPEDSEEQNFKEAYDLEYLIDKPVLVKEK
;
A
#
# COMPACT_ATOMS: atom_id res chain seq x y z
N MET A 1 -18.52 14.34 -2.85
CA MET A 1 -18.47 13.05 -3.57
C MET A 1 -17.65 12.11 -2.73
N ALA A 2 -18.18 10.94 -2.39
CA ALA A 2 -17.38 9.89 -1.77
C ALA A 2 -16.27 9.51 -2.77
N LYS A 3 -15.05 9.41 -2.30
CA LYS A 3 -13.93 8.89 -3.07
C LYS A 3 -13.60 7.53 -2.50
N TYR A 4 -13.17 6.60 -3.33
CA TYR A 4 -12.79 5.26 -2.90
C TYR A 4 -11.31 5.06 -3.17
N PHE A 5 -10.65 4.17 -2.46
CA PHE A 5 -9.22 3.92 -2.65
C PHE A 5 -8.92 2.45 -2.82
N SER A 6 -7.84 2.15 -3.54
CA SER A 6 -7.14 0.87 -3.54
C SER A 6 -5.71 1.12 -3.08
N TYR A 7 -5.18 0.22 -2.26
CA TYR A 7 -3.82 0.28 -1.77
C TYR A 7 -3.18 -1.10 -1.67
N SER A 8 -1.87 -1.16 -1.92
CA SER A 8 -1.02 -2.32 -1.68
C SER A 8 0.22 -1.87 -0.91
N THR A 9 0.50 -2.50 0.23
CA THR A 9 1.71 -2.19 1.04
C THR A 9 3.01 -2.58 0.33
N ASN A 10 2.97 -3.57 -0.57
CA ASN A 10 4.16 -4.07 -1.24
C ASN A 10 4.72 -3.09 -2.27
N ASP A 11 3.86 -2.38 -2.98
CA ASP A 11 4.25 -1.44 -4.03
C ASP A 11 4.10 0.04 -3.64
N ASP A 12 3.61 0.32 -2.42
CA ASP A 12 3.23 1.66 -1.95
C ASP A 12 2.28 2.39 -2.94
N ASP A 13 1.48 1.59 -3.64
CA ASP A 13 0.62 2.03 -4.72
C ASP A 13 -0.72 2.49 -4.14
N PHE A 14 -0.94 3.81 -4.06
CA PHE A 14 -2.20 4.40 -3.59
C PHE A 14 -3.00 5.04 -4.72
N PHE A 15 -4.17 4.47 -5.03
CA PHE A 15 -5.06 4.96 -6.09
C PHE A 15 -6.41 5.43 -5.55
N ILE A 16 -6.97 6.47 -6.16
CA ILE A 16 -8.29 7.03 -5.84
C ILE A 16 -9.25 6.84 -7.01
N PHE A 17 -10.48 6.44 -6.70
CA PHE A 17 -11.54 6.16 -7.65
C PHE A 17 -12.85 6.88 -7.29
N ASP A 18 -13.74 7.01 -8.28
CA ASP A 18 -15.05 7.63 -8.11
C ASP A 18 -16.11 6.64 -7.61
N THR A 19 -15.89 5.32 -7.80
CA THR A 19 -16.81 4.28 -7.34
C THR A 19 -16.10 3.18 -6.55
N LEU A 20 -16.84 2.54 -5.64
CA LEU A 20 -16.35 1.40 -4.86
C LEU A 20 -16.00 0.21 -5.76
N GLU A 21 -16.74 0.00 -6.85
CA GLU A 21 -16.46 -1.08 -7.80
C GLU A 21 -15.11 -0.90 -8.48
N GLN A 22 -14.74 0.33 -8.87
CA GLN A 22 -13.44 0.61 -9.46
C GLN A 22 -12.30 0.34 -8.47
N ALA A 23 -12.45 0.80 -7.22
CA ALA A 23 -11.47 0.56 -6.16
C ALA A 23 -11.29 -0.94 -5.88
N LYS A 24 -12.40 -1.67 -5.75
CA LYS A 24 -12.40 -3.12 -5.57
C LYS A 24 -11.73 -3.84 -6.74
N GLN A 25 -12.07 -3.46 -7.97
CA GLN A 25 -11.51 -4.08 -9.16
C GLN A 25 -10.00 -3.88 -9.24
N ALA A 26 -9.51 -2.67 -8.96
CA ALA A 26 -8.08 -2.38 -8.92
C ALA A 26 -7.34 -3.21 -7.85
N THR A 27 -7.91 -3.37 -6.65
CA THR A 27 -7.32 -4.23 -5.61
C THR A 27 -7.27 -5.69 -6.03
N LEU A 28 -8.33 -6.20 -6.65
CA LEU A 28 -8.39 -7.60 -7.12
C LEU A 28 -7.37 -7.85 -8.24
N GLU A 29 -7.22 -6.90 -9.17
CA GLU A 29 -6.21 -6.97 -10.23
C GLU A 29 -4.80 -7.01 -9.64
N LYS A 30 -4.52 -6.19 -8.62
CA LYS A 30 -3.22 -6.18 -7.95
C LYS A 30 -2.94 -7.48 -7.20
N ALA A 31 -3.90 -7.97 -6.42
CA ALA A 31 -3.79 -9.25 -5.72
C ALA A 31 -3.56 -10.41 -6.71
N ARG A 32 -4.22 -10.36 -7.87
CA ARG A 32 -4.06 -11.34 -8.94
C ARG A 32 -2.68 -11.25 -9.61
N ASP A 33 -2.18 -10.05 -9.87
CA ASP A 33 -0.86 -9.84 -10.44
C ASP A 33 0.24 -10.38 -9.50
N LEU A 34 0.11 -10.14 -8.19
CA LEU A 34 1.00 -10.75 -7.18
C LEU A 34 0.91 -12.27 -7.22
N TYR A 35 -0.30 -12.83 -7.28
CA TYR A 35 -0.50 -14.27 -7.38
C TYR A 35 0.11 -14.88 -8.65
N GLU A 36 0.00 -14.22 -9.81
CA GLU A 36 0.47 -14.72 -11.10
C GLU A 36 2.00 -14.52 -11.30
N ASN A 37 2.58 -13.44 -10.78
CA ASN A 37 3.99 -13.10 -10.98
C ASN A 37 4.95 -13.83 -10.03
N PHE A 38 4.50 -14.27 -8.85
CA PHE A 38 5.39 -14.92 -7.86
C PHE A 38 5.73 -16.39 -8.11
N GLY A 39 5.60 -16.88 -9.35
CA GLY A 39 6.06 -18.21 -9.72
C GLY A 39 5.27 -19.32 -9.01
N TYR A 40 3.95 -19.16 -8.94
CA TYR A 40 3.02 -20.11 -8.33
C TYR A 40 3.21 -21.53 -8.89
N ASP A 41 3.68 -22.44 -8.04
CA ASP A 41 3.91 -23.86 -8.38
C ASP A 41 2.72 -24.76 -7.99
N GLY A 42 1.61 -24.16 -7.56
CA GLY A 42 0.44 -24.85 -7.03
C GLY A 42 0.22 -24.67 -5.53
N PHE A 43 1.17 -24.05 -4.82
CA PHE A 43 1.04 -23.68 -3.41
C PHE A 43 1.48 -22.23 -3.19
N LEU A 44 0.80 -21.55 -2.27
CA LEU A 44 1.26 -20.27 -1.74
C LEU A 44 1.92 -20.53 -0.38
N ASP A 45 3.10 -19.99 -0.15
CA ASP A 45 3.68 -19.92 1.19
C ASP A 45 3.06 -18.79 2.02
N ASP A 46 3.35 -18.77 3.32
CA ASP A 46 2.79 -17.78 4.25
C ASP A 46 3.19 -16.33 3.89
N GLU A 47 4.35 -16.15 3.24
CA GLU A 47 4.84 -14.83 2.80
C GLU A 47 4.01 -14.31 1.62
N GLN A 48 3.79 -15.17 0.61
CA GLN A 48 2.94 -14.87 -0.55
C GLN A 48 1.48 -14.64 -0.17
N ILE A 49 0.95 -15.39 0.80
CA ILE A 49 -0.39 -15.15 1.35
C ILE A 49 -0.44 -13.76 2.02
N GLY A 50 0.56 -13.43 2.84
CA GLY A 50 0.66 -12.13 3.50
C GLY A 50 0.62 -10.96 2.51
N TRP A 51 1.31 -11.08 1.37
CA TRP A 51 1.31 -10.07 0.31
C TRP A 51 -0.05 -9.84 -0.35
N ILE A 52 -0.85 -10.89 -0.51
CA ILE A 52 -2.20 -10.79 -1.06
C ILE A 52 -3.15 -10.16 -0.04
N GLU A 53 -3.04 -10.56 1.24
CA GLU A 53 -3.82 -9.99 2.34
C GLU A 53 -3.53 -8.50 2.56
N ASP A 54 -2.34 -8.06 2.17
CA ASP A 54 -1.86 -6.69 2.21
C ASP A 54 -2.39 -5.78 1.09
N CYS A 55 -3.26 -6.30 0.21
CA CYS A 55 -4.01 -5.53 -0.77
C CYS A 55 -5.43 -5.21 -0.26
N PHE A 56 -5.79 -3.93 -0.15
CA PHE A 56 -7.09 -3.51 0.38
C PHE A 56 -7.68 -2.28 -0.31
N TYR A 57 -9.01 -2.20 -0.30
CA TYR A 57 -9.78 -1.05 -0.77
C TYR A 57 -10.73 -0.54 0.31
N GLY A 58 -11.16 0.72 0.16
CA GLY A 58 -12.14 1.29 1.07
C GLY A 58 -12.73 2.61 0.61
N GLU A 59 -13.61 3.16 1.43
CA GLU A 59 -14.16 4.50 1.26
C GLU A 59 -13.28 5.54 1.96
N VAL A 60 -12.99 6.62 1.25
CA VAL A 60 -12.29 7.79 1.75
C VAL A 60 -13.30 8.66 2.52
N LEU A 61 -13.38 8.43 3.83
CA LEU A 61 -14.28 9.15 4.74
C LEU A 61 -13.78 10.55 5.15
N GLY A 62 -12.61 10.97 4.66
CA GLY A 62 -11.94 12.23 5.02
C GLY A 62 -10.68 12.46 4.20
N LYS A 63 -9.80 13.37 4.62
CA LYS A 63 -8.51 13.52 3.94
C LYS A 63 -7.57 12.39 4.37
N ILE A 64 -6.95 11.74 3.40
CA ILE A 64 -5.84 10.82 3.66
C ILE A 64 -4.58 11.66 3.78
N HIS A 65 -3.92 11.54 4.93
CA HIS A 65 -2.61 12.14 5.15
C HIS A 65 -1.57 11.02 5.06
N ILE A 66 -0.59 11.22 4.20
CA ILE A 66 0.57 10.35 4.07
C ILE A 66 1.72 11.10 4.75
N PRO A 67 2.00 10.82 6.04
CA PRO A 67 3.05 11.52 6.75
C PRO A 67 4.42 11.12 6.19
N LYS A 68 5.26 12.14 6.03
CA LYS A 68 6.68 11.96 5.71
C LYS A 68 7.47 12.35 6.94
N ARG A 69 8.43 11.52 7.32
CA ARG A 69 9.35 11.80 8.42
C ARG A 69 10.79 11.62 7.99
N GLN A 70 11.69 12.25 8.74
CA GLN A 70 13.10 11.93 8.65
C GLN A 70 13.33 10.53 9.24
N PRO A 71 14.23 9.72 8.65
CA PRO A 71 14.67 8.48 9.26
C PRO A 71 15.26 8.76 10.66
N GLU A 72 15.04 7.88 11.62
CA GLU A 72 15.75 7.95 12.90
C GLU A 72 17.19 7.41 12.74
N ASP A 73 18.13 7.84 13.60
CA ASP A 73 19.54 7.44 13.53
C ASP A 73 19.72 5.90 13.53
N SER A 74 18.81 5.16 14.16
CA SER A 74 18.79 3.69 14.22
C SER A 74 18.32 3.03 12.91
N GLU A 75 17.54 3.74 12.10
CA GLU A 75 17.06 3.32 10.78
C GLU A 75 18.00 3.80 9.66
N GLU A 76 18.67 4.94 9.86
CA GLU A 76 19.65 5.50 8.92
C GLU A 76 20.77 4.52 8.57
N GLN A 77 21.26 3.74 9.55
CA GLN A 77 22.46 2.92 9.36
C GLN A 77 22.27 1.75 8.39
N ASN A 78 21.05 1.22 8.26
CA ASN A 78 20.73 0.17 7.29
C ASN A 78 20.27 0.72 5.92
N PHE A 79 19.70 1.93 5.88
CA PHE A 79 19.06 2.48 4.68
C PHE A 79 19.92 3.48 3.90
N LYS A 80 20.83 4.23 4.55
CA LYS A 80 21.71 5.21 3.87
C LYS A 80 22.70 4.59 2.89
N GLU A 81 23.24 3.40 3.20
CA GLU A 81 24.21 2.74 2.32
C GLU A 81 23.56 2.22 1.02
N ALA A 82 22.23 2.06 0.99
CA ALA A 82 21.54 1.42 -0.12
C ALA A 82 20.82 2.40 -1.07
N TYR A 83 20.27 3.54 -0.60
CA TYR A 83 19.29 4.30 -1.41
C TYR A 83 19.28 5.83 -1.30
N ASP A 84 20.24 6.49 -0.62
CA ASP A 84 20.32 7.98 -0.53
C ASP A 84 18.97 8.67 -0.23
N LEU A 85 18.24 8.12 0.76
CA LEU A 85 16.86 8.49 1.07
C LEU A 85 16.79 9.75 1.96
N GLU A 86 16.25 10.86 1.42
CA GLU A 86 16.02 12.13 2.17
C GLU A 86 14.83 12.07 3.16
N TYR A 87 13.91 11.12 3.00
CA TYR A 87 12.74 10.94 3.86
C TYR A 87 12.17 9.52 3.77
N LEU A 88 11.51 9.09 4.84
CA LEU A 88 10.69 7.88 4.86
C LEU A 88 9.21 8.23 4.75
N ILE A 89 8.46 7.37 4.07
CA ILE A 89 7.00 7.43 3.98
C ILE A 89 6.44 6.49 5.04
N ASP A 90 5.66 7.03 5.98
CA ASP A 90 4.95 6.23 6.98
C ASP A 90 3.58 5.77 6.46
N LYS A 91 3.00 4.78 7.14
CA LYS A 91 1.67 4.26 6.80
C LYS A 91 0.62 5.39 6.70
N PRO A 92 -0.22 5.40 5.65
CA PRO A 92 -1.27 6.40 5.50
C PRO A 92 -2.23 6.40 6.69
N VAL A 93 -2.62 7.59 7.16
CA VAL A 93 -3.59 7.77 8.25
C VAL A 93 -4.84 8.50 7.75
N LEU A 94 -5.99 7.99 8.18
CA LEU A 94 -7.29 8.61 7.94
C LEU A 94 -7.50 9.76 8.92
N VAL A 95 -7.62 10.99 8.40
CA VAL A 95 -7.85 12.17 9.23
C VAL A 95 -9.29 12.62 9.08
N LYS A 96 -9.99 12.73 10.22
CA LYS A 96 -11.35 13.28 10.27
C LYS A 96 -11.28 14.79 10.00
N GLU A 97 -12.01 15.27 9.00
CA GLU A 97 -12.13 16.72 8.77
C GLU A 97 -12.90 17.36 9.95
N LYS A 98 -12.39 18.50 10.43
CA LYS A 98 -13.05 19.34 11.43
C LYS A 98 -14.01 20.31 10.77
#